data_AF-A0A1E4NHW5-F1
#
_entry.id   AF-A0A1E4NHW5-F1
#
_cell.length_a   1.000
_cell.length_b   1.000
_cell.length_c   1.000
_cell.angle_alpha   90.00
_cell.angle_beta   90.00
_cell.angle_gamma   90.00
#
_symmetry.space_group_name_H-M   'P 1'
#
loop_
_entity.id
_entity.type
_entity.pdbx_description
1 polymer ?
#
loop_
_entity_poly.entity_id
_entity_poly.type
_entity_poly.pdbx_seq_one_letter_code
_entity_poly.pdbx_strand_id
1 'polypeptide(L)'
;MSYPGGWRPHLESALCLDVRKMFRTRALIPGCQTSGGWQWTRDGEISASIGYRATLGDDAGTLTLDYSTGREGERKNVTCTLVLESLPCTYGGRRWFVRCPYTHRRAWKLYKWGSIEWFCCRDAIKPRPTYASQRESGGNRAIAQRWALRRKLGDNFSDLFGEPFKPKWMRWRTFNRYAARDAELANREWGYYMGHLLGRLGVAEAAAIAEEWGR
;
A
#
# COMPACT_ATOMS: atom_id res chain seq x y z
N MET A 1 -15.29 -14.32 -6.87
CA MET A 1 -14.04 -15.08 -7.01
C MET A 1 -13.18 -14.82 -5.75
N SER A 2 -13.32 -15.66 -4.72
CA SER A 2 -12.51 -15.58 -3.50
C SER A 2 -11.16 -16.26 -3.77
N TYR A 3 -10.06 -15.50 -3.66
CA TYR A 3 -8.73 -16.10 -3.68
C TYR A 3 -8.61 -17.09 -2.50
N PRO A 4 -8.05 -18.30 -2.69
CA PRO A 4 -8.00 -19.35 -1.67
C PRO A 4 -7.02 -19.07 -0.51
N GLY A 5 -6.50 -17.85 -0.39
CA GLY A 5 -5.81 -17.36 0.81
C GLY A 5 -6.71 -16.34 1.50
N GLY A 6 -7.03 -16.54 2.78
CA GLY A 6 -7.88 -15.64 3.55
C GLY A 6 -7.44 -14.16 3.53
N TRP A 7 -8.17 -13.28 4.22
CA TRP A 7 -7.91 -11.84 4.19
C TRP A 7 -6.46 -11.49 4.59
N ARG A 8 -5.65 -11.08 3.62
CA ARG A 8 -4.24 -10.67 3.79
C ARG A 8 -4.07 -9.27 3.19
N PRO A 9 -4.37 -8.19 3.91
CA PRO A 9 -4.27 -6.86 3.34
C PRO A 9 -2.81 -6.41 3.17
N HIS A 10 -2.63 -5.39 2.34
CA HIS A 10 -1.40 -4.59 2.26
C HIS A 10 -1.50 -3.40 3.22
N LEU A 11 -0.37 -2.84 3.63
CA LEU A 11 -0.35 -1.63 4.47
C LEU A 11 -0.79 -0.39 3.67
N GLU A 12 -0.42 -0.34 2.40
CA GLU A 12 -0.69 0.77 1.47
C GLU A 12 -2.17 0.90 1.08
N SER A 13 -2.97 -0.14 1.34
CA SER A 13 -4.41 -0.11 1.14
C SER A 13 -5.20 0.39 2.37
N ALA A 14 -4.53 0.62 3.50
CA ALA A 14 -5.16 1.20 4.70
C ALA A 14 -4.99 2.71 4.78
N LEU A 15 -5.97 3.36 5.42
CA LEU A 15 -5.78 4.72 5.92
C LEU A 15 -4.83 4.67 7.12
N CYS A 16 -3.72 5.40 7.03
CA CYS A 16 -2.68 5.39 8.06
C CYS A 16 -2.71 6.67 8.89
N LEU A 17 -3.03 6.55 10.18
CA LEU A 17 -2.92 7.63 11.15
C LEU A 17 -1.54 7.59 11.81
N ASP A 18 -0.63 8.48 11.41
CA ASP A 18 0.69 8.65 12.06
C ASP A 18 0.62 9.79 13.07
N VAL A 19 0.63 9.45 14.34
CA VAL A 19 0.55 10.39 15.46
C VAL A 19 1.72 11.37 15.45
N ARG A 20 2.91 10.94 15.02
CA ARG A 20 4.07 11.83 14.92
C ARG A 20 3.86 12.89 13.85
N LYS A 21 3.18 12.53 12.75
CA LYS A 21 2.83 13.49 11.70
C LYS A 21 1.85 14.52 12.27
N MET A 22 0.85 14.08 13.04
CA MET A 22 -0.11 15.00 13.68
C MET A 22 0.56 15.99 14.64
N PHE A 23 1.50 15.55 15.48
CA PHE A 23 2.30 16.46 16.32
C PHE A 23 3.17 17.40 15.49
N ARG A 24 3.84 16.90 14.45
CA ARG A 24 4.70 17.70 13.57
C ARG A 24 3.93 18.78 12.82
N THR A 25 2.68 18.52 12.43
CA THR A 25 1.80 19.50 11.78
C THR A 25 0.99 20.35 12.76
N ARG A 26 1.28 20.26 14.07
CA ARG A 26 0.54 20.95 15.15
C ARG A 26 -0.96 20.64 15.19
N ALA A 27 -1.38 19.52 14.60
CA ALA A 27 -2.74 19.01 14.74
C ALA A 27 -2.98 18.50 16.17
N LEU A 28 -1.90 18.02 16.82
CA LEU A 28 -1.86 17.70 18.24
C LEU A 28 -0.78 18.55 18.90
N ILE A 29 -1.11 19.14 20.05
CA ILE A 29 -0.22 20.02 20.81
C ILE A 29 -0.26 19.57 22.28
N PRO A 30 0.87 19.18 22.90
CA PRO A 30 0.93 18.84 24.31
C PRO A 30 0.41 19.97 25.20
N GLY A 31 -0.30 19.64 26.28
CA GLY A 31 -0.90 20.63 27.19
C GLY A 31 -2.10 21.39 26.62
N CYS A 32 -2.61 21.04 25.43
CA CYS A 32 -3.71 21.74 24.78
C CYS A 32 -4.89 20.81 24.46
N GLN A 33 -6.06 21.42 24.29
CA GLN A 33 -7.20 20.82 23.61
C GLN A 33 -7.20 21.27 22.15
N THR A 34 -7.32 20.33 21.23
CA THR A 34 -7.30 20.59 19.78
C THR A 34 -8.40 19.78 19.10
N SER A 35 -9.02 20.33 18.07
CA SER A 35 -9.99 19.63 17.24
C SER A 35 -9.85 20.04 15.78
N GLY A 36 -10.30 19.20 14.86
CA GLY A 36 -10.24 19.50 13.43
C GLY A 36 -10.53 18.30 12.54
N GLY A 37 -10.25 18.48 11.25
CA GLY A 37 -10.30 17.40 10.26
C GLY A 37 -8.90 16.87 9.98
N TRP A 38 -8.78 15.54 9.85
CA TRP A 38 -7.59 14.89 9.33
C TRP A 38 -7.91 14.24 7.99
N GLN A 39 -7.09 14.53 6.97
CA GLN A 39 -7.35 14.11 5.59
C GLN A 39 -6.17 13.28 5.06
N TRP A 40 -6.51 12.30 4.21
CA TRP A 40 -5.56 11.57 3.40
C TRP A 40 -5.73 11.96 1.95
N THR A 41 -4.62 12.17 1.28
CA THR A 41 -4.58 12.43 -0.15
C THR A 41 -3.91 11.27 -0.88
N ARG A 42 -4.41 10.95 -2.08
CA ARG A 42 -3.78 10.04 -3.03
C ARG A 42 -3.78 10.76 -4.38
N ASP A 43 -2.61 10.86 -5.00
CA ASP A 43 -2.45 11.51 -6.32
C ASP A 43 -2.99 12.94 -6.40
N GLY A 44 -2.91 13.69 -5.29
CA GLY A 44 -3.38 15.08 -5.19
C GLY A 44 -4.86 15.22 -4.80
N GLU A 45 -5.64 14.15 -4.86
CA GLU A 45 -7.05 14.15 -4.47
C GLU A 45 -7.26 13.64 -3.04
N ILE A 46 -8.26 14.17 -2.34
CA ILE A 46 -8.63 13.72 -1.00
C ILE A 46 -9.29 12.35 -1.12
N SER A 47 -8.61 11.32 -0.61
CA SER A 47 -9.09 9.94 -0.63
C SER A 47 -9.99 9.61 0.56
N ALA A 48 -9.77 10.28 1.71
CA ALA A 48 -10.61 10.13 2.89
C ALA A 48 -10.39 11.29 3.87
N SER A 49 -11.35 11.47 4.78
CA SER A 49 -11.25 12.40 5.90
C SER A 49 -11.88 11.83 7.15
N ILE A 50 -11.36 12.20 8.32
CA ILE A 50 -11.97 11.95 9.63
C ILE A 50 -12.02 13.25 10.45
N GLY A 51 -12.97 13.34 11.37
CA GLY A 51 -12.93 14.33 12.44
C GLY A 51 -12.08 13.85 13.60
N TYR A 52 -11.42 14.76 14.31
CA TYR A 52 -10.73 14.44 15.54
C TYR A 52 -10.94 15.51 16.61
N ARG A 53 -10.88 15.07 17.86
CA ARG A 53 -10.83 15.88 19.08
C ARG A 53 -9.77 15.28 19.99
N ALA A 54 -8.87 16.09 20.52
CA ALA A 54 -7.80 15.63 21.38
C ALA A 54 -7.65 16.53 22.59
N THR A 55 -7.41 15.90 23.74
CA THR A 55 -7.11 16.56 25.01
C THR A 55 -5.80 16.00 25.51
N LEU A 56 -4.76 16.82 25.51
CA LEU A 56 -3.42 16.41 25.91
C LEU A 56 -2.96 17.17 27.16
N GLY A 57 -2.44 16.44 28.14
CA GLY A 57 -1.63 16.99 29.23
C GLY A 57 -0.14 16.99 28.85
N ASP A 58 0.71 17.01 29.88
CA ASP A 58 2.17 17.07 29.72
C ASP A 58 2.77 15.74 29.23
N ASP A 59 2.20 14.62 29.67
CA ASP A 59 2.74 13.30 29.38
C ASP A 59 1.74 12.27 28.83
N ALA A 60 0.44 12.49 29.01
CA ALA A 60 -0.62 11.63 28.53
C ALA A 60 -1.82 12.45 28.03
N GLY A 61 -2.74 11.78 27.34
CA GLY A 61 -3.97 12.40 26.87
C GLY A 61 -4.85 11.45 26.08
N THR A 62 -5.89 12.00 25.48
CA THR A 62 -6.84 11.26 24.66
C THR A 62 -6.98 11.87 23.27
N LEU A 63 -7.21 11.01 22.28
CA LEU A 63 -7.52 11.36 20.91
C LEU A 63 -8.78 10.62 20.51
N THR A 64 -9.88 11.34 20.41
CA THR A 64 -11.15 10.84 19.90
C THR A 64 -11.24 11.09 18.41
N LEU A 65 -11.52 10.04 17.65
CA LEU A 65 -11.71 10.06 16.20
C LEU A 65 -13.17 9.80 15.89
N ASP A 66 -13.74 10.66 15.05
CA ASP A 66 -15.13 10.58 14.61
C ASP A 66 -15.12 10.34 13.10
N TYR A 67 -15.62 9.19 12.66
CA TYR A 67 -15.63 8.81 11.25
C TYR A 67 -16.76 7.85 10.91
N SER A 68 -17.01 7.67 9.62
CA SER A 68 -17.99 6.72 9.12
C SER A 68 -17.31 5.59 8.36
N THR A 69 -17.78 4.36 8.56
CA THR A 69 -17.26 3.15 7.90
C THR A 69 -18.41 2.29 7.41
N GLY A 70 -18.20 1.52 6.34
CA GLY A 70 -19.23 0.69 5.70
C GLY A 70 -19.38 1.00 4.22
N ARG A 71 -20.21 0.21 3.52
CA ARG A 71 -20.59 0.44 2.14
C ARG A 71 -21.83 1.36 2.08
N GLU A 72 -22.12 1.88 0.90
CA GLU A 72 -23.32 2.67 0.64
C GLU A 72 -24.59 1.88 1.07
N GLY A 73 -25.43 2.50 1.90
CA GLY A 73 -26.59 1.86 2.54
C GLY A 73 -26.36 1.29 3.95
N GLU A 74 -25.11 1.01 4.35
CA GLU A 74 -24.77 0.42 5.67
C GLU A 74 -23.74 1.26 6.44
N ARG A 75 -23.67 2.56 6.14
CA ARG A 75 -22.67 3.46 6.69
C ARG A 75 -22.92 3.66 8.19
N LYS A 76 -22.00 3.19 9.03
CA LYS A 76 -22.05 3.32 10.48
C LYS A 76 -21.14 4.46 10.92
N ASN A 77 -21.65 5.32 11.78
CA ASN A 77 -20.84 6.31 12.49
C ASN A 77 -20.11 5.62 13.65
N VAL A 78 -18.81 5.89 13.73
CA VAL A 78 -17.92 5.32 14.72
C VAL A 78 -17.19 6.47 15.41
N THR A 79 -17.30 6.50 16.75
CA THR A 79 -16.50 7.33 17.62
C THR A 79 -15.50 6.43 18.34
N CYS A 80 -14.22 6.66 18.13
CA CYS A 80 -13.13 5.84 18.68
C CYS A 80 -12.21 6.70 19.53
N THR A 81 -12.18 6.47 20.84
CA THR A 81 -11.27 7.18 21.76
C THR A 81 -10.00 6.37 21.97
N LEU A 82 -8.87 7.00 21.66
CA LEU A 82 -7.54 6.43 21.73
C LEU A 82 -6.75 7.09 22.86
N VAL A 83 -6.01 6.29 23.63
CA VAL A 83 -5.11 6.82 24.66
C VAL A 83 -3.77 7.20 24.02
N LEU A 84 -3.33 8.42 24.28
CA LEU A 84 -2.01 8.92 23.94
C LEU A 84 -1.13 8.95 25.19
N GLU A 85 0.11 8.50 25.05
CA GLU A 85 1.10 8.54 26.12
C GLU A 85 2.47 8.89 25.57
N SER A 86 3.32 9.48 26.41
CA SER A 86 4.64 9.89 26.00
C SER A 86 5.73 9.39 26.93
N LEU A 87 6.89 9.14 26.35
CA LEU A 87 8.09 8.78 27.08
C LEU A 87 9.14 9.89 26.97
N PRO A 88 9.87 10.19 28.06
CA PRO A 88 11.01 11.10 27.98
C PRO A 88 12.08 10.53 27.04
N CYS A 89 12.74 11.41 26.30
CA CYS A 89 13.88 11.07 25.46
C CYS A 89 15.19 11.42 26.16
N THR A 90 16.26 10.66 25.90
CA THR A 90 17.59 10.86 26.51
C THR A 90 18.17 12.26 26.27
N TYR A 91 17.92 12.84 25.09
CA TYR A 91 18.43 14.16 24.69
C TYR A 91 17.39 15.28 24.86
N GLY A 92 16.44 15.10 25.77
CA GLY A 92 15.36 16.05 26.02
C GLY A 92 14.13 15.86 25.12
N GLY A 93 13.02 16.47 25.52
CA GLY A 93 11.72 16.30 24.88
C GLY A 93 11.06 14.97 25.18
N ARG A 94 9.91 14.74 24.55
CA ARG A 94 9.07 13.55 24.77
C ARG A 94 8.66 12.93 23.45
N ARG A 95 8.63 11.60 23.42
CA ARG A 95 8.13 10.84 22.27
C ARG A 95 6.73 10.35 22.57
N TRP A 96 5.76 10.85 21.81
CA TRP A 96 4.36 10.45 21.91
C TRP A 96 4.06 9.18 21.12
N PHE A 97 3.17 8.37 21.69
CA PHE A 97 2.66 7.12 21.19
C PHE A 97 1.15 7.08 21.37
N VAL A 98 0.49 6.28 20.55
CA VAL A 98 -0.90 5.89 20.75
C VAL A 98 -0.98 4.44 21.20
N ARG A 99 -1.88 4.14 22.12
CA ARG A 99 -2.21 2.76 22.48
C ARG A 99 -3.18 2.18 21.48
N CYS A 100 -2.81 1.05 20.89
CA CYS A 100 -3.71 0.31 19.99
C CYS A 100 -4.94 -0.19 20.76
N PRO A 101 -6.17 0.02 20.27
CA PRO A 101 -7.38 -0.49 20.92
C PRO A 101 -7.44 -2.01 21.09
N TYR A 102 -6.85 -2.75 20.15
CA TYR A 102 -6.92 -4.21 20.14
C TYR A 102 -5.77 -4.89 20.89
N THR A 103 -4.57 -4.33 20.81
CA THR A 103 -3.37 -4.95 21.39
C THR A 103 -2.87 -4.25 22.64
N HIS A 104 -3.39 -3.06 22.95
CA HIS A 104 -2.96 -2.17 24.03
C HIS A 104 -1.49 -1.77 24.03
N ARG A 105 -0.74 -2.14 22.98
CA ARG A 105 0.66 -1.80 22.77
C ARG A 105 0.79 -0.38 22.23
N ARG A 106 1.89 0.27 22.60
CA ARG A 106 2.34 1.53 22.01
C ARG A 106 2.63 1.37 20.52
N ALA A 107 2.10 2.29 19.73
CA ALA A 107 2.39 2.43 18.31
C ALA A 107 2.53 3.91 17.95
N TRP A 108 3.28 4.19 16.88
CA TRP A 108 3.25 5.53 16.24
C TRP A 108 2.17 5.65 15.18
N LYS A 109 1.81 4.50 14.60
CA LYS A 109 0.90 4.40 13.46
C LYS A 109 -0.23 3.44 13.78
N LEU A 110 -1.45 3.89 13.54
CA LEU A 110 -2.61 3.03 13.43
C LEU A 110 -3.09 3.01 11.98
N TYR A 111 -3.74 1.92 11.62
CA TYR A 111 -4.22 1.64 10.28
C TYR A 111 -5.70 1.32 10.36
N LYS A 112 -6.46 1.84 9.41
CA LYS A 112 -7.87 1.51 9.23
C LYS A 112 -8.04 0.86 7.86
N TRP A 113 -8.46 -0.39 7.88
CA TRP A 113 -8.95 -1.11 6.70
C TRP A 113 -10.47 -1.07 6.68
N GLY A 114 -11.08 -1.20 5.50
CA GLY A 114 -12.54 -1.20 5.36
C GLY A 114 -13.22 -2.32 6.16
N SER A 115 -12.57 -3.48 6.27
CA SER A 115 -13.10 -4.67 6.95
C SER A 115 -12.99 -4.65 8.48
N ILE A 116 -12.28 -3.67 9.06
CA ILE A 116 -12.08 -3.56 10.51
C ILE A 116 -12.85 -2.36 11.04
N GLU A 117 -13.51 -2.51 12.18
CA GLU A 117 -14.28 -1.44 12.78
C GLU A 117 -13.42 -0.26 13.26
N TRP A 118 -12.35 -0.53 14.02
CA TRP A 118 -11.51 0.52 14.61
C TRP A 118 -10.11 0.59 13.98
N PHE A 119 -9.44 1.72 14.20
CA PHE A 119 -8.01 1.87 13.90
C PHE A 119 -7.19 0.91 14.76
N CYS A 120 -6.24 0.21 14.15
CA CYS A 120 -5.40 -0.77 14.84
C CYS A 120 -3.94 -0.70 14.40
N CYS A 121 -3.02 -1.15 15.25
CA CYS A 121 -1.62 -1.29 14.84
C CYS A 121 -1.47 -2.50 13.90
N ARG A 122 -0.43 -2.49 13.06
CA ARG A 122 -0.16 -3.60 12.12
C ARG A 122 -0.01 -4.97 12.81
N ASP A 123 0.34 -4.99 14.09
CA ASP A 123 0.53 -6.22 14.88
C ASP A 123 -0.79 -6.83 15.36
N ALA A 124 -1.91 -6.08 15.27
CA ALA A 124 -3.24 -6.57 15.60
C ALA A 124 -3.77 -7.57 14.56
N ILE A 125 -3.20 -7.56 13.35
CA ILE A 125 -3.71 -8.34 12.23
C ILE A 125 -2.87 -9.59 12.01
N LYS A 126 -3.57 -10.73 11.87
CA LYS A 126 -2.96 -12.03 11.61
C LYS A 126 -3.55 -12.63 10.31
N PRO A 127 -2.71 -13.04 9.34
CA PRO A 127 -1.25 -12.85 9.31
C PRO A 127 -0.85 -11.38 9.17
N ARG A 128 0.36 -11.04 9.61
CA ARG A 128 0.85 -9.66 9.65
C ARG A 128 0.77 -9.01 8.24
N PRO A 129 0.17 -7.82 8.10
CA PRO A 129 0.13 -7.10 6.84
C PRO A 129 1.54 -6.80 6.35
N THR A 130 1.76 -6.99 5.06
CA THR A 130 3.04 -6.74 4.39
C THR A 130 2.91 -5.56 3.45
N TYR A 131 4.04 -4.96 3.09
CA TYR A 131 4.08 -4.00 1.98
C TYR A 131 3.71 -4.69 0.67
N ALA A 132 3.17 -3.93 -0.28
CA ALA A 132 2.83 -4.41 -1.62
C ALA A 132 4.05 -5.00 -2.34
N SER A 133 5.20 -4.32 -2.21
CA SER A 133 6.48 -4.76 -2.78
C SER A 133 6.93 -6.15 -2.29
N GLN A 134 6.55 -6.56 -1.08
CA GLN A 134 6.92 -7.89 -0.56
C GLN A 134 6.12 -9.04 -1.15
N ARG A 135 4.99 -8.75 -1.82
CA ARG A 135 4.19 -9.75 -2.54
C ARG A 135 4.18 -9.54 -4.03
N GLU A 136 5.08 -8.68 -4.52
CA GLU A 136 5.24 -8.47 -5.94
C GLU A 136 5.79 -9.77 -6.56
N SER A 137 4.97 -10.41 -7.39
CA SER A 137 5.37 -11.63 -8.08
C SER A 137 6.59 -11.35 -8.97
N GLY A 138 7.34 -12.40 -9.32
CA GLY A 138 8.42 -12.26 -10.29
C GLY A 138 7.93 -11.65 -11.62
N GLY A 139 6.70 -12.00 -12.04
CA GLY A 139 6.04 -11.43 -13.22
C GLY A 139 5.78 -9.93 -13.08
N ASN A 140 5.18 -9.50 -11.97
CA ASN A 140 4.91 -8.07 -11.73
C ASN A 140 6.21 -7.24 -11.67
N ARG A 141 7.28 -7.80 -11.07
CA ARG A 141 8.60 -7.17 -11.09
C ARG A 141 9.18 -7.08 -12.50
N ALA A 142 8.99 -8.11 -13.33
CA ALA A 142 9.40 -8.08 -14.74
C ALA A 142 8.63 -6.99 -15.51
N ILE A 143 7.30 -6.93 -15.36
CA ILE A 143 6.44 -5.89 -15.95
C ILE A 143 6.89 -4.48 -15.55
N ALA A 144 7.14 -4.25 -14.25
CA ALA A 144 7.61 -2.95 -13.76
C ALA A 144 8.97 -2.55 -14.37
N GLN A 145 9.89 -3.51 -14.53
CA GLN A 145 11.17 -3.28 -15.20
C GLN A 145 11.00 -2.98 -16.69
N ARG A 146 10.10 -3.69 -17.39
CA ARG A 146 9.77 -3.42 -18.80
C ARG A 146 9.23 -2.01 -18.98
N TRP A 147 8.26 -1.60 -18.17
CA TRP A 147 7.75 -0.22 -18.19
C TRP A 147 8.81 0.84 -17.92
N ALA A 148 9.76 0.58 -17.01
CA ALA A 148 10.86 1.50 -16.75
C ALA A 148 11.81 1.61 -17.95
N LEU A 149 11.98 0.55 -18.74
CA LEU A 149 12.73 0.59 -20.00
C LEU A 149 11.94 1.28 -21.12
N ARG A 150 10.65 0.98 -21.27
CA ARG A 150 9.76 1.59 -22.27
C ARG A 150 9.64 3.10 -22.11
N ARG A 151 9.53 3.59 -20.86
CA ARG A 151 9.59 5.03 -20.57
C ARG A 151 10.90 5.69 -21.01
N LYS A 152 12.03 4.99 -20.93
CA LYS A 152 13.32 5.49 -21.46
C LYS A 152 13.37 5.49 -22.98
N LEU A 153 12.59 4.62 -23.62
CA LEU A 153 12.36 4.59 -25.06
C LEU A 153 11.24 5.55 -25.50
N GLY A 154 10.77 6.44 -24.61
CA GLY A 154 9.71 7.40 -24.94
C GLY A 154 8.34 6.77 -25.17
N ASP A 155 8.18 5.48 -24.85
CA ASP A 155 6.93 4.75 -24.95
C ASP A 155 6.14 4.93 -23.64
N ASN A 156 5.17 5.83 -23.70
CA ASN A 156 4.30 6.18 -22.58
C ASN A 156 2.84 5.72 -22.78
N PHE A 157 2.52 5.10 -23.92
CA PHE A 157 1.14 4.83 -24.34
C PHE A 157 0.88 3.41 -24.86
N SER A 158 1.91 2.60 -25.15
CA SER A 158 1.73 1.22 -25.62
C SER A 158 1.37 0.25 -24.48
N ASP A 159 0.83 -0.91 -24.80
CA ASP A 159 0.29 -1.92 -23.89
C ASP A 159 1.29 -3.06 -23.53
N LEU A 160 2.60 -2.84 -23.71
CA LEU A 160 3.69 -3.84 -23.55
C LEU A 160 3.62 -5.07 -24.47
N PHE A 161 2.56 -5.25 -25.26
CA PHE A 161 2.44 -6.34 -26.23
C PHE A 161 3.16 -6.02 -27.55
N GLY A 162 3.23 -4.74 -27.92
CA GLY A 162 3.95 -4.30 -29.12
C GLY A 162 5.47 -4.26 -28.96
N GLU A 163 6.19 -4.37 -30.08
CA GLU A 163 7.66 -4.21 -30.11
C GLU A 163 8.10 -2.78 -29.72
N PRO A 164 9.26 -2.60 -29.06
CA PRO A 164 9.75 -1.28 -28.71
C PRO A 164 10.19 -0.51 -29.96
N PHE A 165 9.77 0.75 -30.08
CA PHE A 165 10.24 1.62 -31.16
C PHE A 165 11.48 2.41 -30.73
N LYS A 166 12.32 2.76 -31.70
CA LYS A 166 13.54 3.54 -31.46
C LYS A 166 13.23 5.05 -31.40
N PRO A 167 13.57 5.75 -30.31
CA PRO A 167 13.43 7.20 -30.24
C PRO A 167 14.30 7.94 -31.25
N LYS A 168 13.79 9.08 -31.73
CA LYS A 168 14.57 10.04 -32.52
C LYS A 168 15.81 10.44 -31.71
N TRP A 169 16.99 10.37 -32.33
CA TRP A 169 18.31 10.68 -31.75
C TRP A 169 18.92 9.66 -30.78
N MET A 170 18.23 8.56 -30.45
CA MET A 170 18.86 7.49 -29.66
C MET A 170 19.87 6.71 -30.52
N ARG A 171 21.06 6.42 -29.97
CA ARG A 171 22.06 5.58 -30.65
C ARG A 171 21.54 4.14 -30.79
N TRP A 172 21.70 3.53 -31.96
CA TRP A 172 21.26 2.14 -32.24
C TRP A 172 21.76 1.13 -31.21
N ARG A 173 23.03 1.21 -30.81
CA ARG A 173 23.59 0.34 -29.77
C ARG A 173 22.85 0.42 -28.43
N THR A 174 22.41 1.62 -28.05
CA THR A 174 21.67 1.82 -26.78
C THR A 174 20.25 1.29 -26.89
N PHE A 175 19.60 1.56 -28.02
CA PHE A 175 18.28 1.02 -28.34
C PHE A 175 18.28 -0.51 -28.34
N ASN A 176 19.18 -1.15 -29.09
CA ASN A 176 19.27 -2.61 -29.17
C ASN A 176 19.49 -3.26 -27.79
N ARG A 177 20.30 -2.63 -26.93
CA ARG A 177 20.49 -3.10 -25.55
C ARG A 177 19.19 -3.05 -24.74
N TYR A 178 18.40 -1.99 -24.87
CA TYR A 178 17.11 -1.87 -24.18
C TYR A 178 16.05 -2.80 -24.78
N ALA A 179 15.98 -2.92 -26.10
CA ALA A 179 15.09 -3.85 -26.78
C ALA A 179 15.38 -5.31 -26.42
N ALA A 180 16.66 -5.72 -26.41
CA ALA A 180 17.06 -7.07 -25.99
C ALA A 180 16.69 -7.35 -24.52
N ARG A 181 16.87 -6.35 -23.63
CA ARG A 181 16.46 -6.49 -22.23
C ARG A 181 14.94 -6.53 -22.06
N ASP A 182 14.19 -5.77 -22.86
CA ASP A 182 12.72 -5.83 -22.86
C ASP A 182 12.21 -7.20 -23.31
N ALA A 183 12.79 -7.78 -24.37
CA ALA A 183 12.47 -9.11 -24.86
C ALA A 183 12.80 -10.21 -23.81
N GLU A 184 13.95 -10.12 -23.14
CA GLU A 184 14.31 -11.04 -22.06
C GLU A 184 13.28 -10.98 -20.90
N LEU A 185 12.87 -9.77 -20.51
CA LEU A 185 11.89 -9.57 -19.46
C LEU A 185 10.49 -10.02 -19.88
N ALA A 186 10.12 -9.84 -21.14
CA ALA A 186 8.89 -10.37 -21.71
C ALA A 186 8.86 -11.89 -21.58
N ASN A 187 9.93 -12.59 -21.97
CA ASN A 187 10.02 -14.04 -21.81
C ASN A 187 9.91 -14.49 -20.35
N ARG A 188 10.49 -13.74 -19.40
CA ARG A 188 10.35 -14.01 -17.97
C ARG A 188 8.91 -13.79 -17.48
N GLU A 189 8.28 -12.71 -17.88
CA GLU A 189 6.88 -12.41 -17.60
C GLU A 189 5.96 -13.52 -18.10
N TRP A 190 6.11 -13.90 -19.38
CA TRP A 190 5.40 -15.03 -19.98
C TRP A 190 5.66 -16.33 -19.24
N GLY A 191 6.89 -16.62 -18.83
CA GLY A 191 7.20 -17.79 -18.00
C GLY A 191 6.48 -17.80 -16.64
N TYR A 192 6.34 -16.64 -15.98
CA TYR A 192 5.53 -16.52 -14.76
C TYR A 192 4.02 -16.66 -15.03
N TYR A 193 3.54 -16.08 -16.12
CA TYR A 193 2.11 -16.11 -16.50
C TYR A 193 1.69 -17.53 -16.90
N MET A 194 2.47 -18.19 -17.74
CA MET A 194 2.30 -19.58 -18.13
C MET A 194 2.47 -20.51 -16.94
N GLY A 195 3.49 -20.35 -16.09
CA GLY A 195 3.61 -21.14 -14.87
C GLY A 195 2.39 -21.05 -13.94
N HIS A 196 1.68 -19.92 -13.93
CA HIS A 196 0.42 -19.75 -13.19
C HIS A 196 -0.79 -20.38 -13.90
N LEU A 197 -0.83 -20.32 -15.24
CA LEU A 197 -1.87 -20.91 -16.08
C LEU A 197 -1.80 -22.45 -16.09
N LEU A 198 -0.60 -23.01 -16.27
CA LEU A 198 -0.30 -24.45 -16.22
C LEU A 198 -0.31 -25.01 -14.79
N GLY A 199 -0.26 -24.17 -13.76
CA GLY A 199 -0.51 -24.58 -12.38
C GLY A 199 -2.00 -24.69 -12.05
N ARG A 200 -2.88 -24.13 -12.89
CA ARG A 200 -4.34 -24.13 -12.75
C ARG A 200 -5.03 -25.15 -13.67
N LEU A 201 -4.47 -25.39 -14.84
CA LEU A 201 -4.85 -26.49 -15.74
C LEU A 201 -3.94 -27.67 -15.41
N GLY A 202 -4.48 -28.87 -15.20
CA GLY A 202 -3.65 -30.05 -14.99
C GLY A 202 -2.61 -30.20 -16.12
N VAL A 203 -1.43 -30.72 -15.79
CA VAL A 203 -0.22 -30.81 -16.65
C VAL A 203 -0.48 -31.33 -18.09
N ALA A 204 -1.56 -32.05 -18.31
CA ALA A 204 -1.96 -32.58 -19.62
C ALA A 204 -2.53 -31.52 -20.60
N GLU A 205 -3.36 -30.57 -20.14
CA GLU A 205 -3.91 -29.50 -21.02
C GLU A 205 -2.85 -28.44 -21.35
N ALA A 206 -1.92 -28.24 -20.42
CA ALA A 206 -0.78 -27.36 -20.53
C ALA A 206 0.13 -27.69 -21.72
N ALA A 207 0.39 -28.98 -21.96
CA ALA A 207 1.23 -29.47 -23.03
C ALA A 207 0.56 -29.32 -24.41
N ALA A 208 -0.75 -29.56 -24.49
CA ALA A 208 -1.49 -29.46 -25.75
C ALA A 208 -1.55 -28.02 -26.29
N ILE A 209 -1.72 -27.02 -25.42
CA ILE A 209 -1.75 -25.60 -25.82
C ILE A 209 -0.36 -25.10 -26.21
N ALA A 210 0.71 -25.57 -25.55
CA ALA A 210 2.08 -25.20 -25.93
C ALA A 210 2.47 -25.72 -27.33
N GLU A 211 1.91 -26.87 -27.75
CA GLU A 211 2.18 -27.49 -29.06
C GLU A 211 1.34 -26.87 -30.19
N GLU A 212 0.16 -26.34 -29.88
CA GLU A 212 -0.77 -25.74 -30.85
C GLU A 212 -0.38 -24.31 -31.25
N TRP A 213 0.23 -23.55 -30.34
CA TRP A 213 0.64 -22.15 -30.56
C TRP A 213 2.12 -21.97 -30.90
N GLY A 214 2.87 -23.07 -31.00
CA GLY A 214 4.25 -23.12 -31.49
C GLY A 214 4.36 -23.29 -33.02
N ARG A 215 3.25 -23.13 -33.77
CA ARG A 215 3.19 -23.12 -35.23
C ARG A 215 2.86 -21.74 -35.78
#